data_AF-A0A0G0N1G6-F1
#
_entry.id   AF-A0A0G0N1G6-F1
#
_cell.length_a   1.000
_cell.length_b   1.000
_cell.length_c   1.000
_cell.angle_alpha   90.00
_cell.angle_beta   90.00
_cell.angle_gamma   90.00
#
_symmetry.space_group_name_H-M   'P 1'
#
loop_
_entity.id
_entity.type
_entity.pdbx_description
1 polymer ?
#
loop_
_entity_poly.entity_id
_entity_poly.type
_entity_poly.pdbx_seq_one_letter_code
_entity_poly.pdbx_strand_id
1 'polypeptide(L)'
;MEEKIQILWQSLKEKGATNSEFCELIKNIPELREEAWQELKKKNPSNNDLRFLIEHVPSMLTVLWTELKKRNISNYELKNIIEYVEPLRKEAWKLLQKQKPTNFELRDIARYVDVLRHDAWKILRKNNPSENDLLYIIKFVESLRHDAWKSLSKIKPDISSLIYIMKYVPELRKDAWLMVIKLKKSSEVVAKVIKEVPELREEAWNRLIKQDPDTDNLCMIMKNVPELREEAWKKLCDRGCMNVDLRFIIKNIEELRDVAWKKLLEQGASNDDYCFIIKDVKGLRVQAWERFIKNNPTNEEIDFIIKYIPTMKEYAQKFKNEDKNSILKEIIKNYGQQ
;
A
#
# COMPACT_ATOMS: atom_id res chain seq x y z
N MET A 1 -35.72 23.37 -39.29
CA MET A 1 -35.05 22.42 -38.36
C MET A 1 -35.69 21.04 -38.50
N GLU A 2 -37.02 20.97 -38.47
CA GLU A 2 -37.83 19.76 -38.69
C GLU A 2 -37.47 18.97 -39.95
N GLU A 3 -37.25 19.62 -41.09
CA GLU A 3 -36.88 18.92 -42.35
C GLU A 3 -35.56 18.14 -42.23
N LYS A 4 -34.55 18.70 -41.55
CA LYS A 4 -33.26 18.03 -41.32
C LYS A 4 -33.39 16.84 -40.36
N ILE A 5 -34.23 16.97 -39.33
CA ILE A 5 -34.54 15.90 -38.37
C ILE A 5 -35.24 14.74 -39.10
N GLN A 6 -36.18 15.06 -40.00
CA GLN A 6 -36.89 14.06 -40.78
C GLN A 6 -35.98 13.33 -41.77
N ILE A 7 -35.08 14.04 -42.45
CA ILE A 7 -34.07 13.43 -43.33
C ILE A 7 -33.16 12.48 -42.55
N LEU A 8 -32.68 12.90 -41.37
CA LEU A 8 -31.86 12.06 -40.48
C LEU A 8 -32.60 10.79 -40.07
N TRP A 9 -33.86 10.93 -39.63
CA TRP A 9 -34.71 9.82 -39.22
C TRP A 9 -34.92 8.78 -40.34
N GLN A 10 -35.19 9.25 -41.56
CA GLN A 10 -35.37 8.34 -42.71
C GLN A 10 -34.05 7.64 -43.08
N SER A 11 -32.93 8.36 -43.12
CA SER A 11 -31.62 7.76 -43.43
C SER A 11 -31.23 6.65 -42.44
N LEU A 12 -31.53 6.84 -41.15
CA LEU A 12 -31.24 5.84 -40.11
C LEU A 12 -32.14 4.60 -40.22
N LYS A 13 -33.40 4.77 -40.62
CA LYS A 13 -34.29 3.63 -40.88
C LYS A 13 -33.85 2.82 -42.10
N GLU A 14 -33.49 3.47 -43.19
CA GLU A 14 -33.01 2.82 -44.41
C GLU A 14 -31.71 2.04 -44.20
N LYS A 15 -30.79 2.59 -43.41
CA LYS A 15 -29.49 1.95 -43.10
C LYS A 15 -29.57 0.85 -42.04
N GLY A 16 -30.72 0.68 -41.38
CA GLY A 16 -30.88 -0.29 -40.31
C GLY A 16 -30.10 0.07 -39.06
N ALA A 17 -30.37 1.25 -38.48
CA ALA A 17 -29.68 1.75 -37.29
C ALA A 17 -29.58 0.75 -36.13
N THR A 18 -28.45 0.79 -35.44
CA THR A 18 -28.10 -0.01 -34.26
C THR A 18 -28.79 0.51 -32.99
N ASN A 19 -28.79 -0.29 -31.92
CA ASN A 19 -29.31 0.14 -30.61
C ASN A 19 -28.58 1.37 -30.09
N SER A 20 -27.25 1.44 -30.27
CA SER A 20 -26.43 2.57 -29.84
C SER A 20 -26.84 3.86 -30.56
N GLU A 21 -27.07 3.81 -31.87
CA GLU A 21 -27.51 4.96 -32.65
C GLU A 21 -28.91 5.43 -32.22
N PHE A 22 -29.83 4.51 -31.92
CA PHE A 22 -31.12 4.89 -31.34
C PHE A 22 -30.98 5.49 -29.94
N CYS A 23 -30.09 4.97 -29.10
CA CYS A 23 -29.82 5.54 -27.78
C CYS A 23 -29.32 6.99 -27.89
N GLU A 24 -28.38 7.26 -28.81
CA GLU A 24 -27.89 8.61 -29.07
C GLU A 24 -28.96 9.53 -29.65
N LEU A 25 -29.85 9.03 -30.53
CA LEU A 25 -31.00 9.81 -30.99
C LEU A 25 -31.91 10.21 -29.83
N ILE A 26 -32.31 9.25 -28.99
CA ILE A 26 -33.21 9.48 -27.84
C ILE A 26 -32.58 10.47 -26.86
N LYS A 27 -31.27 10.36 -26.64
CA LYS A 27 -30.52 11.27 -25.77
C LYS A 27 -30.50 12.69 -26.32
N ASN A 28 -30.14 12.86 -27.60
CA ASN A 28 -29.76 14.17 -28.14
C ASN A 28 -30.88 14.90 -28.90
N ILE A 29 -31.95 14.21 -29.34
CA ILE A 29 -33.01 14.78 -30.19
C ILE A 29 -34.38 14.56 -29.53
N PRO A 30 -34.86 15.51 -28.70
CA PRO A 30 -36.15 15.41 -28.01
C PRO A 30 -37.34 15.08 -28.91
N GLU A 31 -37.36 15.65 -30.12
CA GLU A 31 -38.45 15.53 -31.10
C GLU A 31 -38.60 14.12 -31.65
N LEU A 32 -37.54 13.31 -31.64
CA LEU A 32 -37.55 11.93 -32.15
C LEU A 32 -37.61 10.88 -31.03
N ARG A 33 -37.70 11.29 -29.76
CA ARG A 33 -37.56 10.36 -28.62
C ARG A 33 -38.56 9.23 -28.66
N GLU A 34 -39.83 9.55 -28.93
CA GLU A 34 -40.88 8.54 -28.92
C GLU A 34 -40.73 7.58 -30.10
N GLU A 35 -40.53 8.08 -31.33
CA GLU A 35 -40.35 7.18 -32.47
C GLU A 35 -39.07 6.33 -32.35
N ALA A 36 -37.96 6.94 -31.94
CA ALA A 36 -36.69 6.23 -31.73
C ALA A 36 -36.80 5.20 -30.61
N TRP A 37 -37.55 5.49 -29.55
CA TRP A 37 -37.82 4.53 -28.48
C TRP A 37 -38.65 3.33 -28.96
N GLN A 38 -39.70 3.56 -29.77
CA GLN A 38 -40.50 2.46 -30.31
C GLN A 38 -39.67 1.55 -31.21
N GLU A 39 -38.80 2.11 -32.06
CA GLU A 39 -37.89 1.31 -32.90
C GLU A 39 -36.83 0.57 -32.08
N LEU A 40 -36.22 1.24 -31.09
CA LEU A 40 -35.27 0.60 -30.18
C LEU A 40 -35.93 -0.58 -29.45
N LYS A 41 -37.15 -0.40 -28.94
CA LYS A 41 -37.90 -1.42 -28.22
C LYS A 41 -38.18 -2.65 -29.09
N LYS A 42 -38.53 -2.47 -30.37
CA LYS A 42 -38.69 -3.59 -31.33
C LYS A 42 -37.41 -4.39 -31.51
N LYS A 43 -36.25 -3.73 -31.41
CA LYS A 43 -34.93 -4.37 -31.48
C LYS A 43 -34.48 -5.05 -30.18
N ASN A 44 -35.34 -5.07 -29.16
CA ASN A 44 -35.05 -5.66 -27.84
C ASN A 44 -33.73 -5.09 -27.26
N PRO A 45 -33.73 -3.85 -26.74
CA PRO A 45 -32.51 -3.22 -26.23
C PRO A 45 -31.90 -4.06 -25.12
N SER A 46 -30.60 -3.94 -24.84
CA SER A 46 -29.95 -4.57 -23.69
C SER A 46 -30.27 -3.82 -22.38
N ASN A 47 -29.96 -4.40 -21.22
CA ASN A 47 -30.05 -3.65 -19.96
C ASN A 47 -29.09 -2.45 -19.94
N ASN A 48 -27.92 -2.56 -20.59
CA ASN A 48 -26.97 -1.45 -20.71
C ASN A 48 -27.56 -0.29 -21.53
N ASP A 49 -28.27 -0.58 -22.62
CA ASP A 49 -28.96 0.43 -23.43
C ASP A 49 -30.01 1.16 -22.58
N LEU A 50 -30.83 0.42 -21.83
CA LEU A 50 -31.84 1.00 -20.94
C LEU A 50 -31.21 1.82 -19.81
N ARG A 51 -30.13 1.33 -19.18
CA ARG A 51 -29.41 2.05 -18.13
C ARG A 51 -28.82 3.35 -18.65
N PHE A 52 -28.18 3.31 -19.82
CA PHE A 52 -27.63 4.50 -20.46
C PHE A 52 -28.70 5.57 -20.66
N LEU A 53 -29.88 5.18 -21.17
CA LEU A 53 -30.99 6.11 -21.36
C LEU A 53 -31.57 6.62 -20.04
N ILE A 54 -31.67 5.77 -19.01
CA ILE A 54 -32.11 6.18 -17.66
C ILE A 54 -31.17 7.24 -17.08
N GLU A 55 -29.87 7.09 -17.25
CA GLU A 55 -28.86 8.02 -16.75
C GLU A 55 -28.89 9.38 -17.49
N HIS A 56 -29.26 9.40 -18.78
CA HIS A 56 -29.10 10.58 -19.63
C HIS A 56 -30.41 11.25 -20.07
N VAL A 57 -31.56 10.61 -19.88
CA VAL A 57 -32.85 11.09 -20.39
C VAL A 57 -33.91 11.18 -19.27
N PRO A 58 -33.83 12.21 -18.40
CA PRO A 58 -34.74 12.37 -17.26
C PRO A 58 -36.23 12.33 -17.61
N SER A 59 -36.61 12.88 -18.77
CA SER A 59 -38.01 12.93 -19.23
C SER A 59 -38.62 11.55 -19.51
N MET A 60 -37.79 10.51 -19.69
CA MET A 60 -38.23 9.15 -20.00
C MET A 60 -38.05 8.17 -18.85
N LEU A 61 -37.61 8.63 -17.67
CA LEU A 61 -37.25 7.78 -16.53
C LEU A 61 -38.31 6.74 -16.19
N THR A 62 -39.57 7.15 -16.09
CA THR A 62 -40.68 6.24 -15.71
C THR A 62 -40.86 5.12 -16.72
N VAL A 63 -40.81 5.43 -18.01
CA VAL A 63 -41.01 4.46 -19.10
C VAL A 63 -39.83 3.48 -19.15
N LEU A 64 -38.61 4.01 -19.15
CA LEU A 64 -37.39 3.21 -19.24
C LEU A 64 -37.21 2.31 -18.01
N TRP A 65 -37.48 2.85 -16.81
CA TRP A 65 -37.41 2.09 -15.58
C TRP A 65 -38.46 0.98 -15.52
N THR A 66 -39.67 1.25 -15.99
CA THR A 66 -40.73 0.23 -16.08
C THR A 66 -40.33 -0.90 -17.01
N GLU A 67 -39.67 -0.59 -18.12
CA GLU A 67 -39.18 -1.60 -19.05
C GLU A 67 -38.01 -2.40 -18.48
N LEU A 68 -37.05 -1.72 -17.82
CA LEU A 68 -35.91 -2.38 -17.18
C LEU A 68 -36.34 -3.34 -16.06
N LYS A 69 -37.37 -2.98 -15.27
CA LYS A 69 -37.92 -3.83 -14.20
C LYS A 69 -38.54 -5.14 -14.66
N LYS A 70 -38.93 -5.25 -15.93
CA LYS A 70 -39.45 -6.51 -16.50
C LYS A 70 -38.37 -7.55 -16.75
N ARG A 71 -37.10 -7.18 -16.54
CA ARG A 71 -35.93 -7.95 -16.91
C ARG A 71 -35.18 -8.40 -15.67
N ASN A 72 -34.24 -9.31 -15.87
CA ASN A 72 -33.31 -9.70 -14.82
C ASN A 72 -32.25 -8.60 -14.66
N ILE A 73 -32.45 -7.70 -13.69
CA ILE A 73 -31.50 -6.64 -13.35
C ILE A 73 -30.49 -7.20 -12.34
N SER A 74 -29.20 -7.07 -12.62
CA SER A 74 -28.11 -7.45 -11.72
C SER A 74 -27.90 -6.45 -10.57
N ASN A 75 -27.26 -6.90 -9.49
CA ASN A 75 -26.86 -6.01 -8.40
C ASN A 75 -25.97 -4.84 -8.87
N TYR A 76 -25.07 -5.08 -9.83
CA TYR A 76 -24.20 -4.05 -10.39
C TYR A 76 -25.01 -2.95 -11.10
N GLU A 77 -26.00 -3.34 -11.88
CA GLU A 77 -26.90 -2.39 -12.56
C GLU A 77 -27.74 -1.61 -11.54
N LEU A 78 -28.30 -2.27 -10.52
CA LEU A 78 -29.03 -1.60 -9.45
C LEU A 78 -28.14 -0.62 -8.67
N LYS A 79 -26.89 -1.01 -8.35
CA LYS A 79 -25.92 -0.13 -7.69
C LYS A 79 -25.69 1.15 -8.51
N ASN A 80 -25.46 1.03 -9.82
CA ASN A 80 -25.28 2.20 -10.69
C ASN A 80 -26.50 3.13 -10.67
N ILE A 81 -27.72 2.58 -10.75
CA ILE A 81 -28.94 3.38 -10.68
C ILE A 81 -29.07 4.08 -9.32
N ILE A 82 -28.72 3.40 -8.22
CA ILE A 82 -28.74 3.98 -6.86
C ILE A 82 -27.75 5.16 -6.75
N GLU A 83 -26.56 5.00 -7.33
CA GLU A 83 -25.48 6.00 -7.27
C GLU A 83 -25.79 7.23 -8.13
N TYR A 84 -26.20 7.02 -9.39
CA TYR A 84 -26.28 8.08 -10.39
C TYR A 84 -27.70 8.62 -10.66
N VAL A 85 -28.76 7.92 -10.25
CA VAL A 85 -30.15 8.27 -10.65
C VAL A 85 -31.01 8.53 -9.42
N GLU A 86 -30.92 9.76 -8.90
CA GLU A 86 -31.59 10.18 -7.66
C GLU A 86 -33.10 9.86 -7.59
N PRO A 87 -33.92 10.12 -8.64
CA PRO A 87 -35.35 9.83 -8.58
C PRO A 87 -35.68 8.34 -8.39
N LEU A 88 -34.82 7.44 -8.87
CA LEU A 88 -35.04 5.98 -8.80
C LEU A 88 -34.35 5.33 -7.61
N ARG A 89 -33.45 6.05 -6.94
CA ARG A 89 -32.55 5.54 -5.89
C ARG A 89 -33.26 4.70 -4.82
N LYS A 90 -34.37 5.18 -4.27
CA LYS A 90 -35.10 4.46 -3.20
C LYS A 90 -35.75 3.18 -3.71
N GLU A 91 -36.24 3.16 -4.94
CA GLU A 91 -36.87 1.97 -5.52
C GLU A 91 -35.82 0.93 -5.92
N ALA A 92 -34.75 1.37 -6.59
CA ALA A 92 -33.61 0.53 -6.93
C ALA A 92 -32.95 -0.08 -5.68
N TRP A 93 -32.84 0.69 -4.58
CA TRP A 93 -32.38 0.20 -3.29
C TRP A 93 -33.24 -0.94 -2.74
N LYS A 94 -34.57 -0.80 -2.78
CA LYS A 94 -35.49 -1.87 -2.34
C LYS A 94 -35.34 -3.14 -3.19
N LEU A 95 -35.11 -3.01 -4.49
CA LEU A 95 -34.85 -4.16 -5.37
C LEU A 95 -33.52 -4.82 -5.02
N LEU A 96 -32.47 -4.02 -4.83
CA LEU A 96 -31.13 -4.53 -4.48
C LEU A 96 -31.18 -5.31 -3.16
N GLN A 97 -31.86 -4.78 -2.14
CA GLN A 97 -32.05 -5.47 -0.87
C GLN A 97 -32.70 -6.86 -1.02
N LYS A 98 -33.69 -7.00 -1.92
CA LYS A 98 -34.33 -8.29 -2.21
C LYS A 98 -33.37 -9.27 -2.89
N GLN A 99 -32.41 -8.76 -3.65
CA GLN A 99 -31.36 -9.54 -4.32
C GLN A 99 -30.18 -9.90 -3.40
N LYS A 100 -30.23 -9.55 -2.11
CA LYS A 100 -29.20 -9.84 -1.10
C LYS A 100 -27.83 -9.28 -1.52
N PRO A 101 -27.59 -7.97 -1.37
CA PRO A 101 -26.37 -7.34 -1.83
C PRO A 101 -25.14 -7.85 -1.08
N THR A 102 -24.00 -7.86 -1.77
CA THR A 102 -22.70 -8.21 -1.21
C THR A 102 -22.18 -7.11 -0.29
N ASN A 103 -21.20 -7.44 0.57
CA ASN A 103 -20.54 -6.45 1.41
C ASN A 103 -19.83 -5.36 0.60
N PHE A 104 -19.33 -5.70 -0.59
CA PHE A 104 -18.73 -4.75 -1.53
C PHE A 104 -19.75 -3.72 -2.04
N GLU A 105 -20.94 -4.16 -2.42
CA GLU A 105 -22.00 -3.26 -2.87
C GLU A 105 -22.48 -2.37 -1.73
N LEU A 106 -22.66 -2.92 -0.54
CA LEU A 106 -23.11 -2.19 0.65
C LEU A 106 -22.10 -1.13 1.10
N ARG A 107 -20.78 -1.42 1.08
CA ARG A 107 -19.76 -0.44 1.48
C ARG A 107 -19.63 0.69 0.46
N ASP A 108 -19.82 0.41 -0.83
CA ASP A 108 -19.82 1.44 -1.87
C ASP A 108 -21.05 2.35 -1.75
N ILE A 109 -22.24 1.79 -1.53
CA ILE A 109 -23.45 2.59 -1.30
C ILE A 109 -23.29 3.44 -0.04
N ALA A 110 -22.72 2.87 1.04
CA ALA A 110 -22.45 3.63 2.26
C ALA A 110 -21.50 4.82 2.03
N ARG A 111 -20.53 4.66 1.11
CA ARG A 111 -19.58 5.70 0.76
C ARG A 111 -20.21 6.79 -0.11
N TYR A 112 -20.84 6.41 -1.21
CA TYR A 112 -21.21 7.35 -2.27
C TYR A 112 -22.64 7.90 -2.17
N VAL A 113 -23.50 7.32 -1.33
CA VAL A 113 -24.93 7.65 -1.31
C VAL A 113 -25.39 8.03 0.08
N ASP A 114 -25.23 9.32 0.41
CA ASP A 114 -25.53 9.93 1.71
C ASP A 114 -26.87 9.52 2.31
N VAL A 115 -27.94 9.61 1.51
CA VAL A 115 -29.31 9.32 1.95
C VAL A 115 -29.55 7.85 2.29
N LEU A 116 -28.69 6.93 1.82
CA LEU A 116 -28.77 5.50 2.12
C LEU A 116 -27.64 5.02 3.02
N ARG A 117 -26.72 5.90 3.41
CA ARG A 117 -25.46 5.55 4.09
C ARG A 117 -25.66 4.69 5.32
N HIS A 118 -26.50 5.15 6.24
CA HIS A 118 -26.75 4.45 7.50
C HIS A 118 -27.55 3.15 7.31
N ASP A 119 -28.44 3.10 6.31
CA ASP A 119 -29.19 1.88 5.98
C ASP A 119 -28.29 0.81 5.37
N ALA A 120 -27.43 1.19 4.42
CA ALA A 120 -26.44 0.30 3.83
C ALA A 120 -25.49 -0.24 4.91
N TRP A 121 -25.02 0.62 5.80
CA TRP A 121 -24.20 0.23 6.94
C TRP A 121 -24.90 -0.74 7.90
N LYS A 122 -26.19 -0.51 8.19
CA LYS A 122 -26.99 -1.39 9.05
C LYS A 122 -27.08 -2.80 8.48
N ILE A 123 -27.19 -2.93 7.16
CA ILE A 123 -27.21 -4.24 6.48
C ILE A 123 -25.81 -4.83 6.46
N LEU A 124 -24.78 -4.05 6.11
CA LEU A 124 -23.39 -4.49 6.07
C LEU A 124 -22.96 -5.13 7.39
N ARG A 125 -23.25 -4.49 8.53
CA ARG A 125 -22.94 -5.03 9.86
C ARG A 125 -23.59 -6.38 10.15
N LYS A 126 -24.80 -6.61 9.64
CA LYS A 126 -25.51 -7.89 9.81
C LYS A 126 -24.95 -8.99 8.91
N ASN A 127 -24.26 -8.61 7.83
CA ASN A 127 -23.67 -9.53 6.85
C ASN A 127 -22.22 -9.93 7.19
N ASN A 128 -21.82 -9.86 8.47
CA ASN A 128 -20.48 -10.23 8.95
C ASN A 128 -19.36 -9.64 8.05
N PRO A 129 -19.18 -8.30 8.06
CA PRO A 129 -18.23 -7.64 7.18
C PRO A 129 -16.80 -8.12 7.46
N SER A 130 -16.01 -8.25 6.39
CA SER A 130 -14.59 -8.58 6.53
C SER A 130 -13.81 -7.40 7.15
N GLU A 131 -12.60 -7.67 7.62
CA GLU A 131 -11.66 -6.63 8.06
C GLU A 131 -11.45 -5.55 6.97
N ASN A 132 -11.30 -5.97 5.71
CA ASN A 132 -11.17 -5.05 4.58
C ASN A 132 -12.42 -4.17 4.36
N ASP A 133 -13.62 -4.73 4.56
CA ASP A 133 -14.86 -3.95 4.46
C ASP A 133 -14.94 -2.88 5.56
N LEU A 134 -14.56 -3.24 6.78
CA LEU A 134 -14.56 -2.32 7.93
C LEU A 134 -13.49 -1.24 7.78
N LEU A 135 -12.28 -1.58 7.33
CA LEU A 135 -11.23 -0.61 7.03
C LEU A 135 -11.66 0.37 5.93
N TYR A 136 -12.37 -0.11 4.91
CA TYR A 136 -12.89 0.75 3.85
C TYR A 136 -13.87 1.79 4.40
N ILE A 137 -14.79 1.38 5.27
CA ILE A 137 -15.73 2.31 5.93
C ILE A 137 -14.99 3.29 6.84
N ILE A 138 -14.04 2.81 7.67
CA ILE A 138 -13.23 3.66 8.56
C ILE A 138 -12.49 4.73 7.75
N LYS A 139 -11.89 4.34 6.63
CA LYS A 139 -11.11 5.23 5.77
C LYS A 139 -11.98 6.28 5.09
N PHE A 140 -13.07 5.86 4.45
CA PHE A 140 -13.78 6.69 3.49
C PHE A 140 -15.10 7.29 3.99
N VAL A 141 -15.64 6.83 5.14
CA VAL A 141 -16.97 7.25 5.60
C VAL A 141 -16.90 7.76 7.04
N GLU A 142 -16.56 9.03 7.18
CA GLU A 142 -16.33 9.70 8.47
C GLU A 142 -17.48 9.53 9.46
N SER A 143 -18.73 9.73 9.02
CA SER A 143 -19.92 9.60 9.87
C SER A 143 -20.17 8.19 10.41
N LEU A 144 -19.54 7.16 9.83
CA LEU A 144 -19.65 5.77 10.28
C LEU A 144 -18.39 5.25 10.97
N ARG A 145 -17.32 6.04 10.97
CA ARG A 145 -15.97 5.61 11.31
C ARG A 145 -15.85 4.99 12.71
N HIS A 146 -16.38 5.65 13.73
CA HIS A 146 -16.36 5.12 15.10
C HIS A 146 -17.18 3.84 15.26
N ASP A 147 -18.29 3.69 14.55
CA ASP A 147 -19.12 2.48 14.62
C ASP A 147 -18.48 1.30 13.86
N ALA A 148 -17.81 1.60 12.74
CA ALA A 148 -16.98 0.64 12.03
C ALA A 148 -15.78 0.21 12.85
N TRP A 149 -15.12 1.13 13.56
CA TRP A 149 -14.05 0.81 14.52
C TRP A 149 -14.52 -0.11 15.64
N LYS A 150 -15.70 0.15 16.24
CA LYS A 150 -16.30 -0.75 17.23
C LYS A 150 -16.55 -2.15 16.68
N SER A 151 -16.92 -2.26 15.41
CA SER A 151 -17.13 -3.54 14.75
C SER A 151 -15.80 -4.25 14.48
N LEU A 152 -14.79 -3.53 13.96
CA LEU A 152 -13.46 -4.05 13.69
C LEU A 152 -12.79 -4.56 14.96
N SER A 153 -12.91 -3.80 16.04
CA SER A 153 -12.33 -4.13 17.34
C SER A 153 -12.81 -5.48 17.91
N LYS A 154 -14.01 -5.95 17.51
CA LYS A 154 -14.56 -7.23 17.95
C LYS A 154 -13.96 -8.42 17.21
N ILE A 155 -13.49 -8.22 15.98
CA ILE A 155 -12.95 -9.30 15.13
C ILE A 155 -11.43 -9.47 15.26
N LYS A 156 -10.78 -8.79 16.21
CA LYS A 156 -9.33 -8.84 16.47
C LYS A 156 -8.51 -8.56 15.19
N PRO A 157 -8.47 -7.30 14.74
CA PRO A 157 -7.83 -6.94 13.48
C PRO A 157 -6.34 -7.34 13.45
N ASP A 158 -5.83 -7.56 12.25
CA ASP A 158 -4.42 -7.78 12.02
C ASP A 158 -3.60 -6.51 12.34
N ILE A 159 -2.28 -6.69 12.40
CA ILE A 159 -1.41 -5.58 12.78
C ILE A 159 -1.30 -4.51 11.69
N SER A 160 -1.33 -4.92 10.42
CA SER A 160 -1.23 -4.01 9.28
C SER A 160 -2.41 -3.04 9.28
N SER A 161 -3.60 -3.52 9.60
CA SER A 161 -4.82 -2.73 9.76
C SER A 161 -4.75 -1.77 10.94
N LEU A 162 -4.22 -2.20 12.09
CA LEU A 162 -4.04 -1.31 13.24
C LEU A 162 -3.03 -0.20 12.94
N ILE A 163 -1.89 -0.53 12.31
CA ILE A 163 -0.90 0.46 11.87
C ILE A 163 -1.52 1.41 10.82
N TYR A 164 -2.29 0.87 9.88
CA TYR A 164 -3.00 1.65 8.88
C TYR A 164 -3.91 2.70 9.54
N ILE A 165 -4.71 2.30 10.52
CA ILE A 165 -5.60 3.20 11.26
C ILE A 165 -4.78 4.26 12.01
N MET A 166 -3.71 3.87 12.70
CA MET A 166 -2.86 4.82 13.43
C MET A 166 -2.24 5.87 12.52
N LYS A 167 -1.86 5.48 11.30
CA LYS A 167 -1.22 6.35 10.31
C LYS A 167 -2.20 7.31 9.63
N TYR A 168 -3.39 6.83 9.29
CA TYR A 168 -4.29 7.56 8.39
C TYR A 168 -5.58 8.07 9.04
N VAL A 169 -5.84 7.72 10.31
CA VAL A 169 -7.09 8.07 11.02
C VAL A 169 -6.76 8.64 12.41
N PRO A 170 -6.35 9.93 12.49
CA PRO A 170 -5.79 10.53 13.70
C PRO A 170 -6.65 10.37 14.96
N GLU A 171 -7.96 10.50 14.83
CA GLU A 171 -8.93 10.39 15.93
C GLU A 171 -9.12 8.97 16.46
N LEU A 172 -8.77 7.94 15.68
CA LEU A 172 -8.76 6.54 16.13
C LEU A 172 -7.36 6.05 16.52
N ARG A 173 -6.33 6.86 16.34
CA ARG A 173 -4.92 6.45 16.52
C ARG A 173 -4.65 5.91 17.91
N LYS A 174 -5.09 6.61 18.95
CA LYS A 174 -4.90 6.19 20.34
C LYS A 174 -5.65 4.88 20.64
N ASP A 175 -6.88 4.74 20.14
CA ASP A 175 -7.65 3.51 20.33
C ASP A 175 -7.01 2.31 19.63
N ALA A 176 -6.51 2.50 18.41
CA ALA A 176 -5.79 1.46 17.66
C ALA A 176 -4.49 1.05 18.36
N TRP A 177 -3.76 2.03 18.91
CA TRP A 177 -2.57 1.76 19.73
C TRP A 177 -2.92 0.96 21.00
N LEU A 178 -3.95 1.36 21.74
CA LEU A 178 -4.44 0.62 22.90
C LEU A 178 -4.87 -0.82 22.54
N MET A 179 -5.38 -1.04 21.33
CA MET A 179 -5.67 -2.38 20.83
C MET A 179 -4.38 -3.20 20.62
N VAL A 180 -3.33 -2.63 20.01
CA VAL A 180 -2.02 -3.29 19.88
C VAL A 180 -1.47 -3.69 21.26
N ILE A 181 -1.56 -2.78 22.22
CA ILE A 181 -1.18 -3.00 23.61
C ILE A 181 -1.96 -4.17 24.22
N LYS A 182 -3.29 -4.15 24.07
CA LYS A 182 -4.21 -5.15 24.64
C LYS A 182 -3.97 -6.54 24.04
N LEU A 183 -3.65 -6.60 22.75
CA LEU A 183 -3.36 -7.85 22.05
C LEU A 183 -1.96 -8.39 22.33
N LYS A 184 -1.17 -7.74 23.22
CA LYS A 184 0.18 -8.14 23.62
C LYS A 184 1.07 -8.51 22.42
N LYS A 185 1.02 -7.69 21.37
CA LYS A 185 1.80 -7.91 20.16
C LYS A 185 3.32 -7.81 20.44
N SER A 186 4.12 -8.45 19.60
CA SER A 186 5.57 -8.58 19.75
C SER A 186 6.32 -7.26 19.70
N SER A 187 7.58 -7.25 20.15
CA SER A 187 8.49 -6.11 20.07
C SER A 187 8.69 -5.62 18.62
N GLU A 188 8.69 -6.53 17.64
CA GLU A 188 8.73 -6.20 16.20
C GLU A 188 7.54 -5.29 15.80
N VAL A 189 6.35 -5.59 16.32
CA VAL A 189 5.15 -4.78 16.05
C VAL A 189 5.29 -3.39 16.65
N VAL A 190 5.77 -3.29 17.89
CA VAL A 190 6.00 -2.00 18.54
C VAL A 190 7.04 -1.19 17.77
N ALA A 191 8.12 -1.84 17.30
CA ALA A 191 9.15 -1.19 16.50
C ALA A 191 8.60 -0.68 15.15
N LYS A 192 7.67 -1.41 14.51
CA LYS A 192 6.96 -0.90 13.31
C LYS A 192 6.12 0.34 13.62
N VAL A 193 5.44 0.40 14.77
CA VAL A 193 4.69 1.60 15.19
C VAL A 193 5.63 2.80 15.38
N ILE A 194 6.78 2.63 16.04
CA ILE A 194 7.79 3.69 16.23
C ILE A 194 8.28 4.27 14.90
N LYS A 195 8.48 3.39 13.92
CA LYS A 195 8.89 3.75 12.57
C LYS A 195 7.79 4.50 11.80
N GLU A 196 6.57 3.99 11.83
CA GLU A 196 5.51 4.43 10.90
C GLU A 196 4.56 5.48 11.47
N VAL A 197 4.52 5.68 12.79
CA VAL A 197 3.58 6.57 13.48
C VAL A 197 4.34 7.54 14.39
N PRO A 198 4.85 8.66 13.85
CA PRO A 198 5.63 9.64 14.60
C PRO A 198 4.98 10.11 15.90
N GLU A 199 3.66 10.27 15.91
CA GLU A 199 2.91 10.79 17.06
C GLU A 199 2.82 9.80 18.24
N LEU A 200 3.13 8.53 18.02
CA LEU A 200 3.18 7.51 19.08
C LEU A 200 4.60 7.09 19.42
N ARG A 201 5.60 7.69 18.77
CA ARG A 201 6.99 7.24 18.79
C ARG A 201 7.58 7.14 20.19
N GLU A 202 7.44 8.20 20.99
CA GLU A 202 7.99 8.25 22.34
C GLU A 202 7.36 7.19 23.24
N GLU A 203 6.02 7.08 23.23
CA GLU A 203 5.30 6.09 24.03
C GLU A 203 5.66 4.65 23.60
N ALA A 204 5.68 4.41 22.29
CA ALA A 204 6.02 3.10 21.73
C ALA A 204 7.48 2.74 22.00
N TRP A 205 8.42 3.70 21.95
CA TRP A 205 9.82 3.49 22.31
C TRP A 205 10.00 3.12 23.78
N ASN A 206 9.40 3.89 24.68
CA ASN A 206 9.40 3.61 26.12
C ASN A 206 8.86 2.21 26.43
N ARG A 207 7.88 1.75 25.65
CA ARG A 207 7.34 0.39 25.76
C ARG A 207 8.28 -0.65 25.18
N LEU A 208 8.85 -0.41 24.00
CA LEU A 208 9.78 -1.32 23.34
C LEU A 208 10.97 -1.62 24.25
N ILE A 209 11.59 -0.59 24.85
CA ILE A 209 12.72 -0.76 25.77
C ILE A 209 12.37 -1.64 26.98
N LYS A 210 11.15 -1.52 27.52
CA LYS A 210 10.65 -2.38 28.61
C LYS A 210 10.42 -3.83 28.18
N GLN A 211 10.23 -4.09 26.89
CA GLN A 211 10.08 -5.42 26.31
C GLN A 211 11.43 -6.08 25.97
N ASP A 212 12.53 -5.41 26.27
CA ASP A 212 13.89 -5.86 25.96
C ASP A 212 14.07 -6.20 24.47
N PRO A 213 14.15 -5.17 23.60
CA PRO A 213 14.14 -5.37 22.16
C PRO A 213 15.36 -6.16 21.69
N ASP A 214 15.15 -6.99 20.67
CA ASP A 214 16.22 -7.70 19.99
C ASP A 214 17.06 -6.75 19.10
N THR A 215 18.16 -7.29 18.57
CA THR A 215 19.06 -6.57 17.66
C THR A 215 18.33 -6.03 16.44
N ASP A 216 17.44 -6.83 15.83
CA ASP A 216 16.74 -6.42 14.60
C ASP A 216 15.83 -5.22 14.84
N ASN A 217 15.14 -5.20 15.99
CA ASN A 217 14.31 -4.10 16.43
C ASN A 217 15.15 -2.83 16.59
N LEU A 218 16.27 -2.90 17.31
CA LEU A 218 17.18 -1.77 17.52
C LEU A 218 17.80 -1.26 16.21
N CYS A 219 18.27 -2.17 15.35
CA CYS A 219 18.79 -1.85 14.02
C CYS A 219 17.73 -1.18 13.13
N MET A 220 16.48 -1.65 13.18
CA MET A 220 15.39 -1.02 12.46
C MET A 220 15.12 0.40 12.97
N ILE A 221 15.15 0.63 14.29
CA ILE A 221 15.00 1.99 14.85
C ILE A 221 16.15 2.90 14.41
N MET A 222 17.41 2.48 14.59
CA MET A 222 18.57 3.29 14.19
C MET A 222 18.56 3.68 12.72
N LYS A 223 18.10 2.77 11.85
CA LYS A 223 18.03 3.00 10.40
C LYS A 223 16.91 3.95 10.00
N ASN A 224 15.75 3.89 10.65
CA ASN A 224 14.54 4.59 10.17
C ASN A 224 14.12 5.79 11.02
N VAL A 225 14.69 5.96 12.23
CA VAL A 225 14.24 6.97 13.20
C VAL A 225 15.46 7.72 13.76
N PRO A 226 15.95 8.75 13.04
CA PRO A 226 17.19 9.47 13.38
C PRO A 226 17.25 9.98 14.82
N GLU A 227 16.14 10.47 15.36
CA GLU A 227 16.04 11.03 16.71
C GLU A 227 16.16 10.00 17.84
N LEU A 228 15.91 8.70 17.56
CA LEU A 228 16.09 7.61 18.54
C LEU A 228 17.38 6.82 18.31
N ARG A 229 18.17 7.22 17.30
CA ARG A 229 19.30 6.43 16.81
C ARG A 229 20.39 6.25 17.86
N GLU A 230 20.78 7.32 18.53
CA GLU A 230 21.84 7.27 19.54
C GLU A 230 21.44 6.40 20.74
N GLU A 231 20.19 6.52 21.18
CA GLU A 231 19.66 5.72 22.29
C GLU A 231 19.55 4.23 21.93
N ALA A 232 19.08 3.93 20.71
CA ALA A 232 19.03 2.56 20.20
C ALA A 232 20.42 1.96 20.03
N TRP A 233 21.40 2.74 19.57
CA TRP A 233 22.81 2.33 19.50
C TRP A 233 23.35 1.99 20.89
N LYS A 234 23.16 2.88 21.87
CA LYS A 234 23.59 2.64 23.26
C LYS A 234 22.98 1.36 23.81
N LYS A 235 21.68 1.15 23.62
CA LYS A 235 20.97 -0.05 24.08
C LYS A 235 21.51 -1.32 23.43
N LEU A 236 21.87 -1.27 22.15
CA LEU A 236 22.49 -2.40 21.46
C LEU A 236 23.90 -2.70 22.02
N CYS A 237 24.70 -1.67 22.28
CA CYS A 237 26.02 -1.84 22.90
C CYS A 237 25.93 -2.44 24.31
N ASP A 238 24.98 -1.99 25.13
CA ASP A 238 24.76 -2.49 26.50
C ASP A 238 24.41 -3.99 26.51
N ARG A 239 23.82 -4.51 25.42
CA ARG A 239 23.50 -5.94 25.25
C ARG A 239 24.67 -6.79 24.75
N GLY A 240 25.80 -6.17 24.40
CA GLY A 240 26.92 -6.86 23.77
C GLY A 240 26.72 -7.01 22.25
N CYS A 241 26.81 -5.89 21.53
CA CYS A 241 26.77 -5.87 20.06
C CYS A 241 27.77 -6.88 19.44
N MET A 242 27.32 -7.66 18.47
CA MET A 242 28.14 -8.64 17.75
C MET A 242 28.75 -8.03 16.48
N ASN A 243 29.84 -8.62 15.97
CA ASN A 243 30.45 -8.18 14.70
C ASN A 243 29.46 -8.13 13.53
N VAL A 244 28.51 -9.08 13.46
CA VAL A 244 27.42 -9.09 12.45
C VAL A 244 26.58 -7.81 12.53
N ASP A 245 26.24 -7.38 13.73
CA ASP A 245 25.41 -6.19 13.98
C ASP A 245 26.19 -4.93 13.58
N LEU A 246 27.47 -4.86 13.96
CA LEU A 246 28.36 -3.77 13.60
C LEU A 246 28.53 -3.67 12.07
N ARG A 247 28.72 -4.79 11.38
CA ARG A 247 28.75 -4.84 9.90
C ARG A 247 27.48 -4.27 9.28
N PHE A 248 26.32 -4.65 9.83
CA PHE A 248 25.04 -4.11 9.36
C PHE A 248 24.99 -2.58 9.53
N ILE A 249 25.41 -2.07 10.68
CA ILE A 249 25.39 -0.63 11.00
C ILE A 249 26.36 0.14 10.11
N ILE A 250 27.61 -0.33 9.97
CA ILE A 250 28.64 0.29 9.12
C ILE A 250 28.16 0.40 7.67
N LYS A 251 27.44 -0.62 7.19
CA LYS A 251 26.90 -0.64 5.82
C LYS A 251 25.67 0.26 5.64
N ASN A 252 24.77 0.31 6.61
CA ASN A 252 23.42 0.86 6.42
C ASN A 252 23.17 2.21 7.10
N ILE A 253 24.00 2.63 8.05
CA ILE A 253 23.77 3.82 8.88
C ILE A 253 25.03 4.67 8.86
N GLU A 254 25.07 5.64 7.94
CA GLU A 254 26.23 6.49 7.68
C GLU A 254 26.70 7.25 8.91
N GLU A 255 25.76 7.78 9.69
CA GLU A 255 26.05 8.61 10.86
C GLU A 255 26.66 7.83 12.02
N LEU A 256 26.50 6.50 12.05
CA LEU A 256 27.11 5.61 13.04
C LEU A 256 28.32 4.84 12.49
N ARG A 257 28.66 5.04 11.20
CA ARG A 257 29.62 4.20 10.47
C ARG A 257 30.98 4.16 11.16
N ASP A 258 31.54 5.32 11.47
CA ASP A 258 32.90 5.41 12.03
C ASP A 258 32.96 4.86 13.46
N VAL A 259 31.92 5.12 14.26
CA VAL A 259 31.81 4.62 15.63
C VAL A 259 31.66 3.09 15.64
N ALA A 260 30.80 2.55 14.77
CA ALA A 260 30.62 1.12 14.63
C ALA A 260 31.87 0.42 14.06
N TRP A 261 32.58 1.06 13.12
CA TRP A 261 33.86 0.58 12.59
C TRP A 261 34.91 0.50 13.68
N LYS A 262 35.07 1.56 14.47
CA LYS A 262 35.99 1.56 15.61
C LYS A 262 35.65 0.44 16.60
N LYS A 263 34.37 0.27 16.93
CA LYS A 263 33.91 -0.78 17.84
C LYS A 263 34.19 -2.18 17.30
N LEU A 264 34.02 -2.40 15.99
CA LEU A 264 34.32 -3.66 15.33
C LEU A 264 35.80 -4.01 15.43
N LEU A 265 36.68 -3.02 15.26
CA LEU A 265 38.13 -3.20 15.45
C LEU A 265 38.48 -3.52 16.91
N GLU A 266 37.87 -2.84 17.88
CA GLU A 266 38.07 -3.11 19.31
C GLU A 266 37.65 -4.53 19.72
N GLN A 267 36.62 -5.09 19.07
CA GLN A 267 36.12 -6.45 19.33
C GLN A 267 36.97 -7.56 18.69
N GLY A 268 37.95 -7.21 17.85
CA GLY A 268 38.74 -8.19 17.10
C GLY A 268 38.02 -8.66 15.85
N ALA A 269 37.94 -7.79 14.84
CA ALA A 269 37.34 -8.10 13.55
C ALA A 269 38.08 -9.24 12.83
N SER A 270 37.32 -10.16 12.24
CA SER A 270 37.82 -11.29 11.45
C SER A 270 38.10 -10.91 9.99
N ASN A 271 38.75 -11.81 9.24
CA ASN A 271 38.93 -11.64 7.79
C ASN A 271 37.61 -11.61 7.03
N ASP A 272 36.61 -12.39 7.47
CA ASP A 272 35.24 -12.32 6.93
C ASP A 272 34.62 -10.93 7.15
N ASP A 273 34.86 -10.34 8.33
CA ASP A 273 34.39 -8.99 8.61
C ASP A 273 35.04 -7.96 7.67
N TYR A 274 36.36 -8.02 7.47
CA TYR A 274 37.04 -7.14 6.53
C TYR A 274 36.57 -7.33 5.08
N CYS A 275 36.41 -8.58 4.63
CA CYS A 275 35.87 -8.91 3.30
C CYS A 275 34.51 -8.24 3.07
N PHE A 276 33.63 -8.29 4.07
CA PHE A 276 32.33 -7.63 4.00
C PHE A 276 32.45 -6.11 3.83
N ILE A 277 33.31 -5.45 4.62
CA ILE A 277 33.52 -4.00 4.55
C ILE A 277 34.16 -3.59 3.21
N ILE A 278 35.18 -4.32 2.74
CA ILE A 278 35.84 -4.08 1.45
C ILE A 278 34.82 -4.11 0.31
N LYS A 279 33.91 -5.09 0.35
CA LYS A 279 32.87 -5.28 -0.65
C LYS A 279 31.86 -4.14 -0.64
N ASP A 280 31.27 -3.86 0.52
CA ASP A 280 30.03 -3.10 0.60
C ASP A 280 30.19 -1.63 1.02
N VAL A 281 31.37 -1.23 1.54
CA VAL A 281 31.54 0.11 2.15
C VAL A 281 32.74 0.83 1.56
N LYS A 282 32.50 1.63 0.51
CA LYS A 282 33.55 2.33 -0.26
C LYS A 282 34.49 3.16 0.60
N GLY A 283 33.96 4.00 1.49
CA GLY A 283 34.76 4.91 2.33
C GLY A 283 35.68 4.22 3.35
N LEU A 284 35.44 2.93 3.66
CA LEU A 284 36.28 2.15 4.57
C LEU A 284 37.10 1.08 3.86
N ARG A 285 36.99 0.97 2.53
CA ARG A 285 37.57 -0.14 1.76
C ARG A 285 39.08 -0.25 1.92
N VAL A 286 39.79 0.88 1.83
CA VAL A 286 41.26 0.91 1.95
C VAL A 286 41.68 0.49 3.36
N GLN A 287 41.05 1.05 4.39
CA GLN A 287 41.35 0.72 5.78
C GLN A 287 41.06 -0.76 6.08
N ALA A 288 39.93 -1.29 5.59
CA ALA A 288 39.58 -2.70 5.75
C ALA A 288 40.56 -3.62 5.01
N TRP A 289 41.00 -3.24 3.81
CA TRP A 289 42.02 -3.97 3.06
C TRP A 289 43.37 -4.01 3.78
N GLU A 290 43.82 -2.87 4.33
CA GLU A 290 45.04 -2.81 5.14
C GLU A 290 44.99 -3.76 6.34
N ARG A 291 43.85 -3.80 7.04
CA ARG A 291 43.64 -4.67 8.19
C ARG A 291 43.56 -6.14 7.78
N PHE A 292 42.86 -6.44 6.69
CA PHE A 292 42.78 -7.77 6.10
C PHE A 292 44.17 -8.34 5.80
N ILE A 293 45.04 -7.59 5.13
CA ILE A 293 46.42 -8.03 4.84
C ILE A 293 47.22 -8.26 6.13
N LYS A 294 47.13 -7.33 7.08
CA LYS A 294 47.85 -7.43 8.37
C LYS A 294 47.43 -8.65 9.17
N ASN A 295 46.20 -9.12 8.96
CA ASN A 295 45.66 -10.32 9.61
C ASN A 295 45.97 -11.62 8.85
N ASN A 296 46.96 -11.58 7.94
CA ASN A 296 47.52 -12.72 7.21
C ASN A 296 46.47 -13.64 6.57
N PRO A 297 45.76 -13.15 5.53
CA PRO A 297 44.62 -13.84 4.96
C PRO A 297 45.04 -15.09 4.19
N THR A 298 44.16 -16.08 4.15
CA THR A 298 44.38 -17.32 3.42
C THR A 298 44.19 -17.13 1.90
N ASN A 299 44.73 -18.05 1.10
CA ASN A 299 44.52 -18.04 -0.34
C ASN A 299 43.04 -18.11 -0.73
N GLU A 300 42.21 -18.83 0.04
CA GLU A 300 40.76 -18.91 -0.16
C GLU A 300 40.06 -17.58 0.08
N GLU A 301 40.45 -16.85 1.13
CA GLU A 301 39.92 -15.52 1.44
C GLU A 301 40.32 -14.50 0.35
N ILE A 302 41.54 -14.59 -0.18
CA ILE A 302 42.00 -13.76 -1.31
C ILE A 302 41.20 -14.10 -2.58
N ASP A 303 40.97 -15.40 -2.85
CA ASP A 303 40.16 -15.84 -3.98
C ASP A 303 38.71 -15.37 -3.88
N PHE A 304 38.14 -15.32 -2.67
CA PHE A 304 36.83 -14.73 -2.44
C PHE A 304 36.79 -13.28 -2.91
N ILE A 305 37.80 -12.46 -2.60
CA ILE A 305 37.89 -11.07 -3.05
C ILE A 305 38.00 -11.00 -4.58
N ILE A 306 38.88 -11.80 -5.19
CA ILE A 306 39.06 -11.85 -6.66
C ILE A 306 37.73 -12.18 -7.35
N LYS A 307 36.95 -13.11 -6.79
CA LYS A 307 35.71 -13.60 -7.37
C LYS A 307 34.54 -12.65 -7.17
N TYR A 308 34.40 -12.06 -6.00
CA TYR A 308 33.18 -11.35 -5.59
C TYR A 308 33.34 -9.83 -5.43
N ILE A 309 34.55 -9.29 -5.55
CA ILE A 309 34.83 -7.86 -5.42
C ILE A 309 35.62 -7.37 -6.64
N PRO A 310 34.96 -7.15 -7.80
CA PRO A 310 35.64 -6.82 -9.07
C PRO A 310 36.57 -5.61 -8.98
N THR A 311 36.21 -4.62 -8.17
CA THR A 311 37.01 -3.40 -7.95
C THR A 311 38.34 -3.65 -7.25
N MET A 312 38.47 -4.76 -6.52
CA MET A 312 39.68 -5.16 -5.81
C MET A 312 40.40 -6.33 -6.48
N LYS A 313 39.87 -6.85 -7.60
CA LYS A 313 40.33 -8.07 -8.26
C LYS A 313 41.81 -8.00 -8.66
N GLU A 314 42.21 -6.94 -9.36
CA GLU A 314 43.59 -6.78 -9.85
C GLU A 314 44.58 -6.71 -8.69
N TYR A 315 44.23 -6.00 -7.61
CA TYR A 315 45.07 -5.90 -6.42
C TYR A 315 45.18 -7.24 -5.67
N ALA A 316 44.07 -7.97 -5.54
CA ALA A 316 44.06 -9.29 -4.91
C ALA A 316 44.85 -10.33 -5.74
N GLN A 317 44.82 -10.22 -7.07
CA GLN A 317 45.65 -11.05 -7.96
C GLN A 317 47.14 -10.72 -7.83
N LYS A 318 47.50 -9.43 -7.82
CA LYS A 318 48.88 -9.01 -7.54
C LYS A 318 49.35 -9.47 -6.17
N PHE A 319 48.47 -9.44 -5.16
CA PHE A 319 48.80 -9.86 -3.79
C PHE A 319 49.22 -11.33 -3.67
N LYS A 320 48.77 -12.20 -4.58
CA LYS A 320 49.24 -13.58 -4.65
C LYS A 320 50.66 -13.71 -5.21
N ASN A 321 51.11 -12.76 -6.03
CA ASN A 321 52.27 -12.93 -6.91
C ASN A 321 53.42 -11.95 -6.62
N GLU A 322 53.18 -10.86 -5.88
CA GLU A 322 54.09 -9.72 -5.77
C GLU A 322 54.30 -9.24 -4.31
N ASP A 323 55.22 -8.29 -4.12
CA ASP A 323 55.52 -7.69 -2.80
C ASP A 323 54.31 -6.95 -2.20
N LYS A 324 53.96 -7.31 -0.96
CA LYS A 324 52.76 -6.84 -0.24
C LYS A 324 52.74 -5.32 -0.04
N ASN A 325 53.90 -4.68 0.16
CA ASN A 325 54.00 -3.25 0.43
C ASN A 325 53.82 -2.40 -0.84
N SER A 326 54.25 -2.90 -1.99
CA SER A 326 54.04 -2.25 -3.29
C SER A 326 52.56 -2.11 -3.63
N ILE A 327 51.79 -3.19 -3.43
CA ILE A 327 50.35 -3.25 -3.73
C ILE A 327 49.55 -2.32 -2.83
N LEU A 328 49.92 -2.23 -1.55
CA LEU A 328 49.22 -1.35 -0.62
C LEU A 328 49.34 0.13 -1.03
N LYS A 329 50.53 0.56 -1.49
CA LYS A 329 50.74 1.92 -2.01
C LYS A 329 49.88 2.21 -3.24
N GLU A 330 49.70 1.22 -4.11
CA GLU A 330 48.85 1.35 -5.31
C GLU A 330 47.36 1.53 -4.96
N ILE A 331 46.87 0.79 -3.96
CA ILE A 331 45.48 0.90 -3.49
C ILE A 331 45.22 2.25 -2.84
N ILE A 332 46.12 2.72 -1.97
CA ILE A 332 46.01 4.04 -1.33
C ILE A 332 45.97 5.14 -2.40
N LYS A 333 46.81 5.05 -3.44
CA LYS A 333 46.79 6.02 -4.55
C LYS A 333 45.44 6.04 -5.28
N ASN A 334 44.84 4.89 -5.52
CA ASN A 334 43.65 4.78 -6.36
C ASN A 334 42.32 4.93 -5.60
N TYR A 335 42.32 4.72 -4.28
CA TYR A 335 41.10 4.76 -3.44
C TYR A 335 41.19 5.68 -2.22
N GLY A 336 42.37 6.21 -1.88
CA GLY A 336 42.57 7.07 -0.69
C GLY A 336 42.18 8.54 -0.87
N GLN A 337 41.65 8.93 -2.04
CA GLN A 337 41.21 10.31 -2.35
C GLN A 337 39.67 10.46 -2.45
N GLN A 338 38.91 9.42 -2.09
CA GLN A 338 37.44 9.41 -2.05
C GLN A 338 36.96 9.22 -0.62
#